data_AF-A0A2E6BFA3-F1
#
_entry.id   AF-A0A2E6BFA3-F1
#
_cell.length_a   1.000
_cell.length_b   1.000
_cell.length_c   1.000
_cell.angle_alpha   90.00
_cell.angle_beta   90.00
_cell.angle_gamma   90.00
#
_symmetry.space_group_name_H-M   'P 1'
#
loop_
_entity.id
_entity.type
_entity.pdbx_description
1 polymer ?
#
loop_
_entity_poly.entity_id
_entity_poly.type
_entity_poly.pdbx_seq_one_letter_code
_entity_poly.pdbx_strand_id
1 'polypeptide(L)'
;MNLAEQLNSGQPDTLPSRLMPDILERLQSVPRLMVLDVGLGVHETVAFFGDRRCRLHFAGIHDALHSPPRVEHQRQPGQLVDKQAEEAASYEAWRQHFAQSMNYPTDTRFDVCLFWDLFNYLDDIAIKAFADVLSPYLSDQTLAHAYLLLKADNGFSSREYGIKSAGEIAIRAGAHNSLDYFPRPQARVTSMISDFSVNHSVLRRDGLLEVSLRSKTGTAR
;
A
#
# COMPACT_ATOMS: atom_id res chain seq x y z
N MET A 1 -35.44 6.87 -5.87
CA MET A 1 -34.50 5.79 -5.52
C MET A 1 -35.05 5.13 -4.27
N ASN A 2 -35.40 3.85 -4.34
CA ASN A 2 -36.04 3.11 -3.24
C ASN A 2 -34.97 2.60 -2.26
N LEU A 3 -35.28 2.58 -0.95
CA LEU A 3 -34.44 2.01 0.11
C LEU A 3 -33.93 0.58 -0.20
N ALA A 4 -34.70 -0.23 -0.94
CA ALA A 4 -34.30 -1.55 -1.41
C ALA A 4 -33.21 -1.53 -2.50
N GLU A 5 -33.18 -0.49 -3.34
CA GLU A 5 -32.10 -0.29 -4.34
C GLU A 5 -30.82 0.23 -3.67
N GLN A 6 -30.94 1.03 -2.60
CA GLN A 6 -29.80 1.44 -1.77
C GLN A 6 -29.22 0.29 -0.93
N LEU A 7 -30.02 -0.72 -0.58
CA LEU A 7 -29.57 -1.91 0.14
C LEU A 7 -28.96 -2.97 -0.80
N ASN A 8 -29.35 -2.99 -2.07
CA ASN A 8 -28.81 -3.92 -3.08
C ASN A 8 -27.60 -3.37 -3.85
N SER A 9 -27.27 -2.08 -3.69
CA SER A 9 -26.05 -1.45 -4.22
C SER A 9 -24.83 -1.57 -3.29
N GLY A 10 -24.92 -2.37 -2.22
CA GLY A 10 -23.99 -2.35 -1.09
C GLY A 10 -23.08 -3.57 -0.91
N GLN A 11 -23.22 -4.63 -1.71
CA GLN A 11 -22.27 -5.75 -1.67
C GLN A 11 -21.07 -5.46 -2.57
N PRO A 12 -19.84 -5.57 -2.05
CA PRO A 12 -18.65 -5.42 -2.88
C PRO A 12 -18.56 -6.58 -3.88
N ASP A 13 -18.06 -6.27 -5.06
CA ASP A 13 -17.57 -7.30 -5.98
C ASP A 13 -16.42 -8.07 -5.31
N THR A 14 -16.13 -9.27 -5.76
CA THR A 14 -15.04 -10.07 -5.21
C THR A 14 -14.03 -10.49 -6.25
N LEU A 15 -12.77 -10.45 -5.86
CA LEU A 15 -11.63 -10.91 -6.62
C LEU A 15 -11.00 -12.12 -5.93
N PRO A 16 -10.71 -13.22 -6.65
CA PRO A 16 -9.96 -14.32 -6.06
C PRO A 16 -8.53 -13.85 -5.77
N SER A 17 -8.02 -14.14 -4.58
CA SER A 17 -6.61 -13.98 -4.24
C SER A 17 -5.91 -15.33 -4.32
N ARG A 18 -4.73 -15.35 -4.95
CA ARG A 18 -3.88 -16.54 -4.99
C ARG A 18 -2.81 -16.52 -3.89
N LEU A 19 -2.52 -15.35 -3.32
CA LEU A 19 -1.38 -15.17 -2.40
C LEU A 19 -1.80 -14.84 -0.96
N MET A 20 -2.99 -14.29 -0.76
CA MET A 20 -3.51 -13.98 0.57
C MET A 20 -3.71 -15.25 1.44
N PRO A 21 -4.15 -16.42 0.92
CA PRO A 21 -4.25 -17.63 1.74
C PRO A 21 -2.94 -17.98 2.45
N ASP A 22 -1.83 -18.00 1.71
CA ASP A 22 -0.50 -18.35 2.24
C ASP A 22 0.01 -17.31 3.24
N ILE A 23 -0.27 -16.03 3.01
CA ILE A 23 0.06 -14.96 3.97
C ILE A 23 -0.68 -15.21 5.28
N LEU A 24 -2.00 -15.42 5.21
CA LEU A 24 -2.85 -15.58 6.39
C LEU A 24 -2.54 -16.86 7.16
N GLU A 25 -2.23 -17.95 6.45
CA GLU A 25 -1.78 -19.22 7.06
C GLU A 25 -0.51 -19.02 7.88
N ARG A 26 0.51 -18.36 7.32
CA ARG A 26 1.76 -18.06 8.04
C ARG A 26 1.54 -17.21 9.28
N LEU A 27 0.53 -16.34 9.23
CA LEU A 27 0.21 -15.51 10.38
C LEU A 27 -0.49 -16.30 11.48
N GLN A 28 -1.14 -17.44 11.25
CA GLN A 28 -1.99 -18.12 12.26
C GLN A 28 -1.34 -18.33 13.63
N SER A 29 -0.03 -18.58 13.66
CA SER A 29 0.73 -18.81 14.91
C SER A 29 1.04 -17.52 15.69
N VAL A 30 0.83 -16.34 15.11
CA VAL A 30 1.07 -15.04 15.76
C VAL A 30 -0.02 -14.76 16.80
N PRO A 31 0.34 -14.69 18.10
CA PRO A 31 -0.65 -14.64 19.19
C PRO A 31 -1.36 -13.30 19.32
N ARG A 32 -0.70 -12.20 18.90
CA ARG A 32 -1.29 -10.87 18.79
C ARG A 32 -0.82 -10.23 17.50
N LEU A 33 -1.70 -10.16 16.52
CA LEU A 33 -1.36 -9.70 15.18
C LEU A 33 -1.31 -8.16 15.12
N MET A 34 -0.24 -7.61 14.59
CA MET A 34 -0.09 -6.19 14.28
C MET A 34 -0.24 -6.00 12.77
N VAL A 35 -1.34 -5.38 12.35
CA VAL A 35 -1.67 -5.19 10.93
C VAL A 35 -1.54 -3.72 10.59
N LEU A 36 -0.76 -3.42 9.55
CA LEU A 36 -0.82 -2.14 8.86
C LEU A 36 -1.72 -2.28 7.64
N ASP A 37 -2.78 -1.49 7.58
CA ASP A 37 -3.63 -1.34 6.40
C ASP A 37 -3.43 0.08 5.85
N VAL A 38 -2.84 0.19 4.66
CA VAL A 38 -2.63 1.51 4.02
C VAL A 38 -3.83 1.95 3.20
N GLY A 39 -4.85 1.08 3.10
CA GLY A 39 -6.13 1.30 2.45
C GLY A 39 -7.02 2.30 3.20
N LEU A 40 -8.26 2.45 2.72
CA LEU A 40 -9.30 3.27 3.38
C LEU A 40 -9.95 2.59 4.61
N GLY A 41 -9.45 1.43 5.03
CA GLY A 41 -9.96 0.73 6.21
C GLY A 41 -11.40 0.26 6.09
N VAL A 42 -11.69 -0.47 5.01
CA VAL A 42 -13.04 -0.95 4.72
C VAL A 42 -13.53 -2.02 5.71
N HIS A 43 -14.85 -2.16 5.80
CA HIS A 43 -15.52 -3.06 6.74
C HIS A 43 -15.04 -4.52 6.63
N GLU A 44 -14.76 -5.03 5.44
CA GLU A 44 -14.36 -6.43 5.25
C GLU A 44 -13.08 -6.76 6.00
N THR A 45 -12.04 -5.92 5.89
CA THR A 45 -10.78 -6.15 6.61
C THR A 45 -11.00 -6.09 8.12
N VAL A 46 -11.82 -5.15 8.59
CA VAL A 46 -12.17 -5.05 10.03
C VAL A 46 -12.90 -6.29 10.51
N ALA A 47 -13.90 -6.76 9.75
CA ALA A 47 -14.68 -7.95 10.08
C ALA A 47 -13.80 -9.21 10.06
N PHE A 48 -12.94 -9.36 9.04
CA PHE A 48 -12.03 -10.49 8.90
C PHE A 48 -11.07 -10.64 10.08
N PHE A 49 -10.54 -9.53 10.58
CA PHE A 49 -9.67 -9.54 11.76
C PHE A 49 -10.41 -9.42 13.10
N GLY A 50 -11.73 -9.18 13.09
CA GLY A 50 -12.54 -8.95 14.29
C GLY A 50 -12.55 -10.12 15.27
N ASP A 51 -12.47 -11.34 14.77
CA ASP A 51 -12.42 -12.57 15.59
C ASP A 51 -11.00 -12.94 16.04
N ARG A 52 -10.00 -12.12 15.67
CA ARG A 52 -8.60 -12.36 15.94
C ARG A 52 -8.06 -11.34 16.92
N ARG A 53 -7.26 -11.80 17.90
CA ARG A 53 -6.49 -10.89 18.75
C ARG A 53 -5.49 -10.11 17.90
N CYS A 54 -5.85 -8.88 17.53
CA CYS A 54 -5.05 -8.03 16.66
C CYS A 54 -5.09 -6.55 17.09
N ARG A 55 -4.22 -5.75 16.48
CA ARG A 55 -4.34 -4.30 16.36
C ARG A 55 -4.29 -3.96 14.87
N LEU A 56 -5.33 -3.28 14.40
CA LEU A 56 -5.40 -2.74 13.04
C LEU A 56 -4.95 -1.28 13.09
N HIS A 57 -3.95 -0.94 12.28
CA HIS A 57 -3.48 0.42 12.07
C HIS A 57 -3.87 0.86 10.67
N PHE A 58 -4.72 1.88 10.57
CA PHE A 58 -5.07 2.50 9.29
C PHE A 58 -4.16 3.71 9.09
N ALA A 59 -3.36 3.68 8.03
CA ALA A 59 -2.29 4.65 7.85
C ALA A 59 -2.77 6.04 7.40
N GLY A 60 -4.01 6.16 6.89
CA GLY A 60 -4.55 7.41 6.35
C GLY A 60 -3.74 7.96 5.17
N ILE A 61 -2.88 7.16 4.55
CA ILE A 61 -1.94 7.57 3.49
C ILE A 61 -2.69 8.09 2.25
N HIS A 62 -3.94 7.70 2.07
CA HIS A 62 -4.79 8.21 1.00
C HIS A 62 -4.96 9.74 1.05
N ASP A 63 -5.10 10.34 2.23
CA ASP A 63 -5.20 11.80 2.36
C ASP A 63 -3.91 12.48 1.86
N ALA A 64 -2.77 11.83 2.13
CA ALA A 64 -1.46 12.26 1.67
C ALA A 64 -1.29 12.19 0.13
N LEU A 65 -2.02 11.30 -0.55
CA LEU A 65 -2.02 11.24 -2.01
C LEU A 65 -2.78 12.40 -2.66
N HIS A 66 -3.84 12.90 -2.02
CA HIS A 66 -4.64 14.01 -2.55
C HIS A 66 -3.99 15.37 -2.34
N SER A 67 -3.06 15.48 -1.39
CA SER A 67 -2.30 16.70 -1.11
C SER A 67 -0.79 16.43 -1.14
N PRO A 68 -0.22 16.05 -2.30
CA PRO A 68 1.19 15.72 -2.39
C PRO A 68 2.05 16.94 -1.99
N PRO A 69 3.16 16.73 -1.28
CA PRO A 69 4.01 17.81 -0.83
C PRO A 69 4.58 18.56 -2.02
N ARG A 70 4.54 19.89 -1.96
CA ARG A 70 5.07 20.77 -2.99
C ARG A 70 6.45 21.27 -2.58
N VAL A 71 7.44 21.06 -3.44
CA VAL A 71 8.75 21.68 -3.29
C VAL A 71 8.73 23.00 -4.06
N GLU A 72 8.85 24.12 -3.34
CA GLU A 72 9.00 25.42 -3.99
C GLU A 72 10.40 25.54 -4.60
N HIS A 73 10.47 25.56 -5.93
CA HIS A 73 11.69 25.85 -6.63
C HIS A 73 11.78 27.36 -6.87
N GLN A 74 12.71 28.05 -6.21
CA GLN A 74 13.07 29.41 -6.59
C GLN A 74 13.83 29.37 -7.92
N ARG A 75 13.09 29.37 -9.03
CA ARG A 75 13.66 29.38 -10.37
C ARG A 75 14.02 30.81 -10.76
N GLN A 76 15.31 31.13 -10.84
CA GLN A 76 15.74 32.32 -11.55
C GLN A 76 15.80 32.04 -13.05
N PRO A 77 15.31 32.94 -13.92
CA PRO A 77 15.43 32.77 -15.37
C PRO A 77 16.89 32.60 -15.78
N GLY A 78 17.20 31.50 -16.49
CA GLY A 78 18.55 31.21 -16.99
C GLY A 78 19.44 30.34 -16.08
N GLN A 79 18.97 29.94 -14.90
CA GLN A 79 19.72 29.04 -14.02
C GLN A 79 19.55 27.56 -14.44
N LEU A 80 20.66 26.84 -14.56
CA LEU A 80 20.65 25.38 -14.76
C LEU A 80 20.04 24.70 -13.53
N VAL A 81 19.10 23.79 -13.77
CA VAL A 81 18.43 23.03 -12.73
C VAL A 81 19.35 21.90 -12.25
N ASP A 82 19.71 21.91 -10.97
CA ASP A 82 20.34 20.75 -10.32
C ASP A 82 19.26 19.71 -10.00
N LYS A 83 19.08 18.78 -10.95
CA LYS A 83 18.10 17.70 -10.84
C LYS A 83 18.31 16.84 -9.58
N GLN A 84 19.55 16.64 -9.12
CA GLN A 84 19.81 15.85 -7.92
C GLN A 84 19.32 16.57 -6.66
N ALA A 85 19.54 17.88 -6.59
CA ALA A 85 19.01 18.69 -5.50
C ALA A 85 17.47 18.72 -5.49
N GLU A 86 16.83 18.81 -6.66
CA GLU A 86 15.36 18.76 -6.77
C GLU A 86 14.79 17.41 -6.32
N GLU A 87 15.40 16.30 -6.75
CA GLU A 87 15.00 14.95 -6.34
C GLU A 87 15.19 14.74 -4.83
N ALA A 88 16.30 15.22 -4.26
CA ALA A 88 16.56 15.16 -2.82
C ALA A 88 15.56 15.97 -2.00
N ALA A 89 15.21 17.18 -2.45
CA ALA A 89 14.20 18.00 -1.81
C ALA A 89 12.81 17.35 -1.86
N SER A 90 12.47 16.75 -3.01
CA SER A 90 11.20 16.02 -3.20
C SER A 90 11.12 14.79 -2.31
N TYR A 91 12.23 14.05 -2.20
CA TYR A 91 12.36 12.90 -1.30
C TYR A 91 12.13 13.30 0.16
N GLU A 92 12.79 14.36 0.65
CA GLU A 92 12.63 14.78 2.04
C GLU A 92 11.21 15.28 2.33
N ALA A 93 10.60 16.00 1.39
CA ALA A 93 9.23 16.49 1.53
C ALA A 93 8.23 15.31 1.63
N TRP A 94 8.39 14.28 0.79
CA TRP A 94 7.61 13.04 0.90
C TRP A 94 7.87 12.29 2.21
N ARG A 95 9.13 12.18 2.62
CA ARG A 95 9.51 11.49 3.86
C ARG A 95 8.84 12.15 5.08
N GLN A 96 8.86 13.47 5.16
CA GLN A 96 8.19 14.22 6.23
C GLN A 96 6.68 14.02 6.20
N HIS A 97 6.08 14.07 5.00
CA HIS A 97 4.65 13.90 4.82
C HIS A 97 4.15 12.51 5.27
N PHE A 98 4.90 11.45 4.89
CA PHE A 98 4.61 10.10 5.35
C PHE A 98 4.89 9.90 6.85
N ALA A 99 5.95 10.50 7.39
CA ALA A 99 6.27 10.40 8.82
C ALA A 99 5.17 11.01 9.71
N GLN A 100 4.49 12.06 9.26
CA GLN A 100 3.34 12.62 9.96
C GLN A 100 2.15 11.66 10.00
N SER A 101 1.92 10.90 8.92
CA SER A 101 0.83 9.93 8.80
C SER A 101 1.14 8.61 9.50
N MET A 102 2.42 8.20 9.54
CA MET A 102 2.91 6.95 10.11
C MET A 102 3.66 7.17 11.44
N ASN A 103 3.05 7.93 12.35
CA ASN A 103 3.61 8.21 13.68
C ASN A 103 3.14 7.17 14.70
N TYR A 104 3.71 5.96 14.63
CA TYR A 104 3.39 4.87 15.55
C TYR A 104 4.35 4.86 16.76
N PRO A 105 3.94 4.25 17.90
CA PRO A 105 4.87 3.98 19.01
C PRO A 105 6.13 3.25 18.52
N THR A 106 7.30 3.60 19.10
CA THR A 106 8.61 3.10 18.63
C THR A 106 8.81 1.59 18.77
N ASP A 107 8.04 0.96 19.65
CA ASP A 107 7.98 -0.49 19.86
C ASP A 107 7.03 -1.22 18.88
N THR A 108 6.34 -0.48 18.01
CA THR A 108 5.44 -1.06 17.00
C THR A 108 6.23 -1.89 16.00
N ARG A 109 5.83 -3.14 15.81
CA ARG A 109 6.31 -4.03 14.74
C ARG A 109 5.12 -4.66 14.05
N PHE A 110 5.02 -4.48 12.73
CA PHE A 110 3.93 -5.04 11.95
C PHE A 110 4.24 -6.48 11.54
N ASP A 111 3.30 -7.39 11.74
CA ASP A 111 3.39 -8.76 11.23
C ASP A 111 2.99 -8.82 9.75
N VAL A 112 2.04 -7.96 9.35
CA VAL A 112 1.58 -7.85 7.97
C VAL A 112 1.28 -6.40 7.58
N CYS A 113 1.74 -6.02 6.40
CA CYS A 113 1.39 -4.76 5.74
C CYS A 113 0.53 -5.03 4.50
N LEU A 114 -0.68 -4.51 4.49
CA LEU A 114 -1.59 -4.55 3.35
C LEU A 114 -1.40 -3.25 2.57
N PHE A 115 -0.56 -3.30 1.53
CA PHE A 115 -0.27 -2.13 0.69
C PHE A 115 -1.33 -1.89 -0.39
N TRP A 116 -2.16 -2.91 -0.67
CA TRP A 116 -3.17 -2.86 -1.72
C TRP A 116 -2.57 -2.32 -3.03
N ASP A 117 -3.17 -1.32 -3.65
CA ASP A 117 -2.71 -0.71 -4.89
C ASP A 117 -1.94 0.61 -4.69
N LEU A 118 -1.53 0.95 -3.46
CA LEU A 118 -0.87 2.23 -3.10
C LEU A 118 0.26 2.61 -4.06
N PHE A 119 1.15 1.67 -4.38
CA PHE A 119 2.33 1.93 -5.20
C PHE A 119 2.00 2.32 -6.65
N ASN A 120 0.76 2.13 -7.09
CA ASN A 120 0.33 2.58 -8.40
C ASN A 120 0.13 4.10 -8.46
N TYR A 121 -0.05 4.77 -7.32
CA TYR A 121 -0.32 6.23 -7.23
C TYR A 121 0.88 7.05 -6.72
N LEU A 122 2.01 6.41 -6.42
CA LEU A 122 3.22 7.06 -5.93
C LEU A 122 4.30 7.06 -7.01
N ASP A 123 4.96 8.19 -7.27
CA ASP A 123 6.16 8.18 -8.10
C ASP A 123 7.33 7.42 -7.42
N ASP A 124 8.43 7.20 -8.13
CA ASP A 124 9.55 6.42 -7.60
C ASP A 124 10.20 7.05 -6.35
N ILE A 125 10.18 8.39 -6.24
CA ILE A 125 10.74 9.11 -5.09
C ILE A 125 9.84 8.89 -3.87
N ALA A 126 8.53 8.98 -4.06
CA ALA A 126 7.54 8.80 -3.02
C ALA A 126 7.49 7.34 -2.52
N ILE A 127 7.58 6.34 -3.41
CA ILE A 127 7.66 4.92 -2.98
C ILE A 127 8.89 4.70 -2.09
N LYS A 128 10.04 5.26 -2.48
CA LYS A 128 11.27 5.16 -1.68
C LYS A 128 11.11 5.84 -0.31
N ALA A 129 10.60 7.07 -0.29
CA ALA A 129 10.37 7.80 0.96
C ALA A 129 9.39 7.07 1.89
N PHE A 130 8.31 6.51 1.35
CA PHE A 130 7.36 5.68 2.09
C PHE A 130 8.05 4.46 2.73
N ALA A 131 8.86 3.74 1.95
CA ALA A 131 9.57 2.56 2.44
C ALA A 131 10.53 2.90 3.59
N ASP A 132 11.29 3.99 3.46
CA ASP A 132 12.24 4.43 4.47
C ASP A 132 11.55 4.85 5.78
N VAL A 133 10.35 5.47 5.70
CA VAL A 133 9.54 5.80 6.89
C VAL A 133 8.93 4.55 7.53
N LEU A 134 8.55 3.55 6.74
CA LEU A 134 7.98 2.31 7.24
C LEU A 134 9.04 1.39 7.89
N SER A 135 10.27 1.44 7.40
CA SER A 135 11.39 0.57 7.78
C SER A 135 11.54 0.32 9.30
N PRO A 136 11.47 1.34 10.17
CA PRO A 136 11.62 1.15 11.63
C PRO A 136 10.54 0.27 12.27
N TYR A 137 9.40 0.08 11.60
CA TYR A 137 8.26 -0.72 12.09
C TYR A 137 8.25 -2.13 11.51
N LEU A 138 9.26 -2.51 10.74
CA LEU A 138 9.39 -3.84 10.15
C LEU A 138 10.23 -4.78 11.03
N SER A 139 9.97 -6.06 10.89
CA SER A 139 10.79 -7.16 11.41
C SER A 139 11.10 -8.13 10.28
N ASP A 140 12.06 -9.03 10.48
CA ASP A 140 12.38 -10.07 9.49
C ASP A 140 11.24 -11.08 9.27
N GLN A 141 10.19 -11.05 10.09
CA GLN A 141 8.98 -11.86 9.91
C GLN A 141 7.85 -11.10 9.22
N THR A 142 7.98 -9.80 8.99
CA THR A 142 6.91 -8.99 8.40
C THR A 142 6.62 -9.45 6.98
N LEU A 143 5.36 -9.76 6.72
CA LEU A 143 4.82 -10.06 5.40
C LEU A 143 4.15 -8.82 4.81
N ALA A 144 4.04 -8.74 3.49
CA ALA A 144 3.20 -7.73 2.87
C ALA A 144 2.50 -8.22 1.61
N HIS A 145 1.41 -7.54 1.26
CA HIS A 145 0.57 -7.82 0.09
C HIS A 145 0.35 -6.54 -0.72
N ALA A 146 0.43 -6.64 -2.05
CA ALA A 146 0.19 -5.52 -2.96
C ALA A 146 -0.39 -5.97 -4.31
N TYR A 147 -1.04 -5.04 -4.99
CA TYR A 147 -1.46 -5.10 -6.39
C TYR A 147 -0.72 -4.05 -7.20
N LEU A 148 0.02 -4.48 -8.22
CA LEU A 148 0.83 -3.60 -9.08
C LEU A 148 0.28 -3.55 -10.50
N LEU A 149 0.18 -2.35 -11.06
CA LEU A 149 -0.18 -2.12 -12.45
C LEU A 149 1.07 -2.14 -13.32
N LEU A 150 1.17 -3.10 -14.25
CA LEU A 150 2.36 -3.29 -15.09
C LEU A 150 2.36 -2.43 -16.35
N LYS A 151 1.19 -2.17 -16.91
CA LYS A 151 1.00 -1.43 -18.17
C LYS A 151 -0.20 -0.52 -18.04
N ALA A 152 -0.17 0.61 -18.73
CA ALA A 152 -1.35 1.45 -18.86
C ALA A 152 -2.48 0.63 -19.50
N ASP A 153 -3.65 0.70 -18.89
CA ASP A 153 -4.88 0.10 -19.39
C ASP A 153 -5.94 1.21 -19.43
N ASN A 154 -6.62 1.35 -20.57
CA ASN A 154 -7.68 2.33 -20.76
C ASN A 154 -8.92 2.05 -19.87
N GLY A 155 -8.97 0.88 -19.21
CA GLY A 155 -10.00 0.50 -18.24
C GLY A 155 -9.55 0.49 -16.77
N PHE A 156 -8.31 0.91 -16.45
CA PHE A 156 -7.90 0.98 -15.05
C PHE A 156 -8.70 2.04 -14.30
N SER A 157 -9.35 1.62 -13.22
CA SER A 157 -10.05 2.49 -12.28
C SER A 157 -9.49 2.22 -10.89
N SER A 158 -9.45 3.26 -10.08
CA SER A 158 -9.06 3.09 -8.68
C SER A 158 -10.03 2.16 -7.97
N ARG A 159 -9.52 1.39 -7.03
CA ARG A 159 -10.32 0.42 -6.27
C ARG A 159 -9.99 0.51 -4.79
N GLU A 160 -11.01 0.24 -3.99
CA GLU A 160 -10.82 -0.06 -2.57
C GLU A 160 -10.82 -1.57 -2.39
N TYR A 161 -9.96 -2.06 -1.51
CA TYR A 161 -9.78 -3.49 -1.27
C TYR A 161 -10.03 -3.82 0.20
N GLY A 162 -10.58 -5.00 0.45
CA GLY A 162 -10.69 -5.55 1.80
C GLY A 162 -10.66 -7.08 1.80
N ILE A 163 -10.28 -7.68 2.92
CA ILE A 163 -10.23 -9.15 3.03
C ILE A 163 -11.63 -9.67 3.33
N LYS A 164 -12.28 -10.34 2.38
CA LYS A 164 -13.59 -10.98 2.62
C LYS A 164 -13.42 -12.38 3.21
N SER A 165 -12.48 -13.14 2.67
CA SER A 165 -12.05 -14.43 3.18
C SER A 165 -10.60 -14.70 2.75
N ALA A 166 -10.00 -15.81 3.20
CA ALA A 166 -8.60 -16.10 2.88
C ALA A 166 -8.31 -16.10 1.36
N GLY A 167 -9.25 -16.57 0.54
CA GLY A 167 -9.12 -16.64 -0.91
C GLY A 167 -9.87 -15.56 -1.68
N GLU A 168 -10.57 -14.64 -1.00
CA GLU A 168 -11.41 -13.63 -1.64
C GLU A 168 -11.15 -12.23 -1.09
N ILE A 169 -10.88 -11.30 -1.99
CA ILE A 169 -10.72 -9.87 -1.71
C ILE A 169 -11.98 -9.16 -2.20
N ALA A 170 -12.64 -8.44 -1.31
CA ALA A 170 -13.71 -7.53 -1.67
C ALA A 170 -13.12 -6.32 -2.39
N ILE A 171 -13.80 -5.88 -3.44
CA ILE A 171 -13.46 -4.69 -4.20
C ILE A 171 -14.65 -3.74 -4.33
N ARG A 172 -14.34 -2.45 -4.31
CA ARG A 172 -15.28 -1.36 -4.63
C ARG A 172 -14.62 -0.38 -5.58
N ALA A 173 -15.44 0.42 -6.25
CA ALA A 173 -14.94 1.61 -6.94
C ALA A 173 -14.22 2.49 -5.92
N GLY A 174 -12.97 2.86 -6.21
CA GLY A 174 -12.16 3.67 -5.33
C GLY A 174 -12.45 5.16 -5.44
N ALA A 175 -11.99 5.90 -4.43
CA ALA A 175 -12.11 7.36 -4.36
C ALA A 175 -11.03 8.12 -5.17
N HIS A 176 -10.17 7.42 -5.93
CA HIS A 176 -8.92 7.98 -6.47
C HIS A 176 -8.87 8.07 -8.00
N ASN A 177 -10.02 8.06 -8.69
CA ASN A 177 -10.04 8.10 -10.16
C ASN A 177 -9.46 9.40 -10.76
N SER A 178 -9.26 10.43 -9.94
CA SER A 178 -8.61 11.68 -10.36
C SER A 178 -7.10 11.71 -10.10
N LEU A 179 -6.53 10.71 -9.42
CA LEU A 179 -5.10 10.66 -9.17
C LEU A 179 -4.35 10.16 -10.40
N ASP A 180 -3.13 10.67 -10.58
CA ASP A 180 -2.19 10.07 -11.50
C ASP A 180 -1.85 8.65 -11.05
N TYR A 181 -1.66 7.76 -12.01
CA TYR A 181 -1.15 6.42 -11.78
C TYR A 181 0.08 6.17 -12.65
N PHE A 182 1.03 5.40 -12.15
CA PHE A 182 2.26 5.09 -12.87
C PHE A 182 2.42 3.58 -13.03
N PRO A 183 1.98 3.04 -14.18
CA PRO A 183 2.21 1.65 -14.53
C PRO A 183 3.71 1.37 -14.67
N ARG A 184 4.21 0.36 -13.97
CA ARG A 184 5.64 0.03 -14.03
C ARG A 184 5.92 -1.44 -13.73
N PRO A 185 7.06 -1.98 -14.21
CA PRO A 185 7.46 -3.36 -13.89
C PRO A 185 7.61 -3.57 -12.37
N GLN A 186 7.25 -4.77 -11.89
CA GLN A 186 7.46 -5.17 -10.49
C GLN A 186 8.89 -4.87 -10.02
N ALA A 187 9.88 -5.19 -10.85
CA ALA A 187 11.29 -4.99 -10.53
C ALA A 187 11.64 -3.54 -10.19
N ARG A 188 10.95 -2.57 -10.82
CA ARG A 188 11.08 -1.14 -10.49
C ARG A 188 10.53 -0.93 -9.08
N VAL A 189 9.25 -1.18 -8.82
CA VAL A 189 8.64 -1.00 -7.48
C VAL A 189 9.50 -1.63 -6.38
N THR A 190 9.93 -2.89 -6.58
CA THR A 190 10.70 -3.63 -5.58
C THR A 190 12.11 -3.11 -5.34
N SER A 191 12.69 -2.35 -6.26
CA SER A 191 13.96 -1.68 -6.02
C SER A 191 13.82 -0.39 -5.21
N MET A 192 12.62 0.22 -5.15
CA MET A 192 12.33 1.33 -4.23
C MET A 192 12.03 0.84 -2.81
N ILE A 193 11.39 -0.33 -2.64
CA ILE A 193 11.06 -0.93 -1.34
C ILE A 193 12.14 -1.93 -0.89
N SER A 194 13.40 -1.50 -0.81
CA SER A 194 14.57 -2.39 -0.66
C SER A 194 14.54 -3.31 0.56
N ASP A 195 13.84 -2.90 1.63
CA ASP A 195 13.60 -3.69 2.84
C ASP A 195 12.71 -4.92 2.60
N PHE A 196 12.07 -5.05 1.44
CA PHE A 196 11.29 -6.22 1.08
C PHE A 196 11.94 -7.03 -0.04
N SER A 197 11.76 -8.35 0.02
CA SER A 197 11.96 -9.28 -1.10
C SER A 197 10.61 -9.77 -1.61
N VAL A 198 10.49 -9.96 -2.91
CA VAL A 198 9.34 -10.67 -3.48
C VAL A 198 9.43 -12.14 -3.09
N ASN A 199 8.37 -12.63 -2.46
CA ASN A 199 8.21 -14.03 -2.15
C ASN A 199 7.48 -14.75 -3.30
N HIS A 200 6.34 -14.21 -3.75
CA HIS A 200 5.60 -14.75 -4.89
C HIS A 200 4.87 -13.63 -5.64
N SER A 201 4.65 -13.80 -6.94
CA SER A 201 3.84 -12.89 -7.75
C SER A 201 2.96 -13.66 -8.75
N VAL A 202 1.75 -13.16 -9.02
CA VAL A 202 0.80 -13.77 -9.95
C VAL A 202 0.16 -12.70 -10.81
N LEU A 203 0.29 -12.82 -12.14
CA LEU A 203 -0.45 -11.96 -13.06
C LEU A 203 -1.91 -12.38 -13.07
N ARG A 204 -2.78 -11.43 -12.77
CA ARG A 204 -4.22 -11.65 -12.72
C ARG A 204 -4.86 -11.39 -14.08
N ARG A 205 -6.10 -11.85 -14.23
CA ARG A 205 -6.89 -11.67 -15.45
C ARG A 205 -7.25 -10.20 -15.72
N ASP A 206 -7.33 -9.39 -14.67
CA ASP A 206 -7.62 -7.94 -14.74
C ASP A 206 -6.36 -7.08 -14.94
N GLY A 207 -5.24 -7.69 -15.35
CA GLY A 207 -4.01 -6.98 -15.71
C GLY A 207 -3.13 -6.55 -14.53
N LEU A 208 -3.65 -6.63 -13.30
CA LEU A 208 -2.88 -6.37 -12.09
C LEU A 208 -1.99 -7.56 -11.72
N LEU A 209 -0.82 -7.27 -11.20
CA LEU A 209 0.08 -8.24 -10.60
C LEU A 209 -0.19 -8.29 -9.10
N GLU A 210 -0.64 -9.44 -8.59
CA GLU A 210 -0.70 -9.69 -7.15
C GLU A 210 0.69 -10.09 -6.65
N VAL A 211 1.17 -9.46 -5.59
CA VAL A 211 2.53 -9.68 -5.07
C VAL A 211 2.48 -9.93 -3.57
N SER A 212 3.13 -11.01 -3.13
CA SER A 212 3.49 -11.21 -1.73
C SER A 212 4.95 -10.86 -1.51
N LEU A 213 5.20 -10.16 -0.41
CA LEU A 213 6.51 -9.66 -0.03
C LEU A 213 6.87 -10.19 1.36
N ARG A 214 8.17 -10.31 1.62
CA ARG A 214 8.73 -10.61 2.94
C ARG A 214 9.80 -9.58 3.26
N SER A 215 9.77 -9.02 4.46
CA SER A 215 10.82 -8.12 4.90
C SER A 215 12.16 -8.86 5.02
N LYS A 216 13.23 -8.18 4.62
CA LYS A 216 14.63 -8.58 4.77
C LYS A 216 15.24 -8.02 6.05
N THR A 217 14.54 -7.13 6.74
CA THR A 217 15.08 -6.30 7.81
C THR A 217 15.19 -7.14 9.08
N GLY A 218 16.29 -7.89 9.19
CA GLY A 218 16.76 -8.43 10.46
C GLY A 218 17.50 -7.34 11.22
N THR A 219 16.78 -6.46 11.92
CA THR A 219 17.43 -5.73 13.01
C THR A 219 17.71 -6.75 14.11
N ALA A 220 18.96 -7.21 14.16
CA ALA A 220 19.50 -7.94 15.28
C ALA A 220 19.20 -7.17 16.58
N ARG A 221 18.70 -7.91 17.57
CA ARG A 221 18.59 -7.43 18.95
C ARG A 221 19.96 -7.10 19.52
#